data_AF-A0A7C2PXD4-F1
#
_entry.id   AF-A0A7C2PXD4-F1
#
_cell.length_a   1.000
_cell.length_b   1.000
_cell.length_c   1.000
_cell.angle_alpha   90.00
_cell.angle_beta   90.00
_cell.angle_gamma   90.00
#
_symmetry.space_group_name_H-M   'P 1'
#
loop_
_entity.id
_entity.type
_entity.pdbx_description
1 polymer ?
#
loop_
_entity_poly.entity_id
_entity_poly.type
_entity_poly.pdbx_seq_one_letter_code
_entity_poly.pdbx_strand_id
1 'polypeptide(L)' 'MEILVHICCAPCAIEVVNEAKRLGYSRITGYFANPNIHPYAEFENRKKALLDYSASSGLNCCYLDYNPYDFFKALGT' A
#
# COMPACT_ATOMS: atom_id res chain seq x y z
N MET A 1 11.62 -4.80 17.01
CA MET A 1 12.16 -4.50 15.66
C MET A 1 11.04 -3.90 14.83
N GLU A 2 11.32 -2.83 14.09
CA GLU A 2 10.32 -2.08 13.33
C GLU A 2 10.52 -2.28 11.82
N ILE A 3 9.43 -2.28 11.05
CA ILE A 3 9.46 -2.41 9.59
C ILE A 3 8.43 -1.50 8.92
N LEU A 4 8.84 -0.89 7.81
CA LEU A 4 7.97 -0.18 6.89
C LEU A 4 7.75 -1.06 5.65
N VAL A 5 6.49 -1.33 5.32
CA VAL A 5 6.10 -2.18 4.19
C VAL A 5 5.53 -1.30 3.09
N HIS A 6 6.19 -1.31 1.93
CA HIS A 6 5.65 -0.67 0.72
C HIS A 6 4.52 -1.53 0.15
N ILE A 7 3.35 -0.92 -0.07
CA ILE A 7 2.13 -1.59 -0.49
C ILE A 7 1.58 -0.94 -1.75
N CYS A 8 1.32 -1.73 -2.79
CA CYS A 8 0.61 -1.28 -3.98
C CYS A 8 -0.83 -1.81 -4.07
N CYS A 9 -1.21 -2.81 -3.24
CA CYS A 9 -2.51 -3.46 -3.25
C CYS A 9 -2.80 -4.19 -1.92
N ALA A 10 -4.07 -4.40 -1.56
CA ALA A 10 -4.42 -5.11 -0.31
C ALA A 10 -3.91 -6.57 -0.27
N PRO A 11 -4.07 -7.41 -1.32
CA PRO A 11 -3.49 -8.75 -1.34
C PRO A 11 -1.98 -8.77 -1.09
N CYS A 12 -1.27 -7.78 -1.64
CA CYS A 12 0.18 -7.62 -1.48
C CYS A 12 0.57 -7.38 -0.01
N ALA A 13 -0.28 -6.70 0.76
CA ALA A 13 -0.03 -6.41 2.17
C ALA A 13 -0.31 -7.61 3.09
N ILE A 14 -1.36 -8.39 2.81
CA ILE A 14 -1.85 -9.45 3.70
C ILE A 14 -0.74 -10.45 4.06
N GLU A 15 -0.14 -11.08 3.06
CA GLU A 15 0.87 -12.12 3.30
C GLU A 15 2.14 -11.54 3.93
N VAL A 16 2.59 -10.37 3.46
CA VAL A 16 3.81 -9.73 3.96
C VAL A 16 3.65 -9.31 5.43
N VAL A 17 2.52 -8.71 5.80
CA VAL A 17 2.24 -8.30 7.18
C VAL A 17 2.08 -9.51 8.08
N ASN A 18 1.43 -10.58 7.62
CA ASN A 18 1.28 -11.81 8.38
C ASN A 18 2.64 -12.47 8.65
N GLU A 19 3.51 -12.55 7.64
CA GLU A 19 4.84 -13.12 7.83
C GLU A 19 5.72 -12.24 8.71
N ALA A 20 5.68 -10.92 8.57
CA ALA A 20 6.37 -10.01 9.47
C ALA A 20 5.92 -10.20 10.94
N LYS A 21 4.62 -10.42 11.18
CA LYS A 21 4.13 -10.77 12.53
C LYS A 21 4.73 -12.09 13.01
N ARG A 22 4.76 -13.13 12.17
CA ARG A 22 5.34 -14.45 12.50
C ARG A 22 6.84 -14.39 12.82
N LEU A 23 7.58 -13.54 12.11
CA LEU A 23 9.01 -13.30 12.34
C LEU A 23 9.29 -12.43 13.58
N GLY A 24 8.27 -11.97 14.29
CA GLY A 24 8.42 -11.24 15.56
C GLY A 24 8.66 -9.73 15.41
N TYR A 25 8.28 -9.12 14.28
CA TYR A 25 8.31 -7.66 14.15
C TYR A 25 7.26 -7.04 15.08
N SER A 26 7.73 -6.20 16.01
CA SER A 26 6.92 -5.59 17.06
C SER A 26 6.12 -4.37 16.58
N ARG A 27 6.55 -3.75 15.47
CA ARG A 27 5.85 -2.63 14.85
C ARG A 27 5.96 -2.74 13.33
N ILE A 28 4.80 -2.80 12.68
CA ILE A 28 4.67 -2.89 11.22
C ILE A 28 3.85 -1.68 10.79
N THR A 29 4.39 -0.90 9.86
CA THR A 29 3.69 0.25 9.26
C THR A 29 3.61 0.06 7.76
N GLY A 30 2.42 0.25 7.19
CA GLY A 30 2.20 0.22 5.75
C GLY A 30 2.47 1.57 5.10
N TYR A 31 2.87 1.56 3.84
CA TYR A 31 3.04 2.73 3.01
C TYR A 31 2.46 2.47 1.63
N PHE A 32 1.25 3.00 1.39
CA PHE A 32 0.57 2.87 0.11
C PHE A 32 1.03 3.94 -0.87
N ALA A 33 1.79 3.51 -1.87
CA ALA A 33 2.30 4.35 -2.94
C ALA A 33 2.55 3.48 -4.17
N ASN A 34 2.10 3.88 -5.35
CA ASN A 34 2.62 3.31 -6.59
C ASN A 34 2.28 4.25 -7.75
N PRO A 35 3.28 4.94 -8.33
CA PRO A 35 3.05 5.87 -9.43
C PRO A 35 2.60 5.16 -10.71
N ASN A 36 2.73 3.83 -10.79
CA ASN A 36 2.29 3.04 -11.94
C ASN A 36 0.80 2.68 -11.89
N ILE A 37 0.06 3.04 -10.83
CA ILE A 37 -1.38 2.78 -10.79
C ILE A 37 -2.10 3.85 -11.60
N HIS A 38 -2.66 3.43 -12.72
CA HIS A 38 -3.46 4.24 -13.62
C HIS A 38 -4.53 3.34 -14.26
N PRO A 39 -5.75 3.82 -14.55
CA PRO A 39 -6.29 5.16 -14.29
C PRO A 39 -6.73 5.37 -12.83
N TYR A 40 -7.23 6.58 -12.52
CA TYR A 40 -7.71 6.95 -11.18
C TYR A 40 -8.68 5.93 -10.56
N ALA A 41 -9.57 5.34 -11.36
CA ALA A 41 -10.51 4.33 -10.88
C ALA A 41 -9.81 3.10 -10.26
N GLU A 42 -8.70 2.65 -10.85
CA GLU A 42 -7.91 1.54 -10.32
C GLU A 42 -7.17 1.94 -9.03
N PHE A 43 -6.66 3.17 -8.97
CA PHE A 43 -6.06 3.72 -7.75
C PHE A 43 -7.05 3.71 -6.59
N GLU A 44 -8.26 4.22 -6.81
CA GLU A 44 -9.30 4.28 -5.80
C GLU A 44 -9.73 2.88 -5.34
N ASN A 45 -9.91 1.94 -6.28
CA ASN A 45 -10.25 0.56 -5.95
C ASN A 45 -9.20 -0.09 -5.05
N ARG A 46 -7.91 0.06 -5.38
CA ARG A 46 -6.81 -0.49 -4.58
C ARG A 46 -6.67 0.20 -3.23
N LYS A 47 -6.78 1.53 -3.19
CA LYS A 47 -6.75 2.33 -1.96
C LYS A 47 -7.88 1.92 -1.02
N LYS A 48 -9.11 1.79 -1.54
CA LYS A 48 -10.27 1.34 -0.77
C LYS A 48 -10.07 -0.07 -0.20
N ALA A 49 -9.64 -1.02 -1.03
CA ALA A 49 -9.39 -2.38 -0.55
C ALA A 49 -8.34 -2.42 0.57
N LEU A 50 -7.30 -1.60 0.48
CA LEU A 50 -6.27 -1.52 1.51
C LEU A 50 -6.73 -0.80 2.78
N LEU A 51 -7.59 0.21 2.65
CA LEU A 51 -8.25 0.86 3.79
C LEU A 51 -9.10 -0.16 4.57
N ASP A 52 -9.91 -0.94 3.87
CA ASP A 52 -10.76 -1.99 4.46
C ASP A 52 -9.90 -3.06 5.18
N TYR A 53 -8.80 -3.49 4.55
CA TYR A 53 -7.85 -4.41 5.18
C TYR A 53 -7.16 -3.80 6.40
N SER A 54 -6.70 -2.55 6.31
CA SER A 54 -5.98 -1.90 7.41
C SER A 54 -6.87 -1.70 8.63
N ALA A 55 -8.14 -1.32 8.40
CA ALA A 55 -9.15 -1.21 9.45
C ALA A 55 -9.42 -2.56 10.14
N SER A 56 -9.57 -3.64 9.37
CA SER A 56 -9.87 -4.96 9.93
C SER A 56 -8.67 -5.66 10.60
N SER A 57 -7.45 -5.37 10.14
CA SER A 57 -6.21 -5.99 10.65
C SER A 57 -5.48 -5.17 11.72
N GLY A 58 -5.92 -3.93 11.95
CA GLY A 58 -5.25 -2.97 12.83
C GLY A 58 -3.90 -2.46 12.30
N LEU A 59 -3.64 -2.60 10.99
CA LEU A 59 -2.42 -2.11 10.37
C LEU A 59 -2.43 -0.58 10.31
N ASN A 60 -1.45 0.07 10.92
CA ASN A 60 -1.19 1.49 10.66
C ASN A 60 -0.61 1.64 9.26
N CYS A 61 -1.21 2.48 8.41
CA CYS A 61 -0.79 2.65 7.02
C CYS A 61 -0.87 4.13 6.62
N CYS A 62 0.18 4.63 5.98
CA CYS A 62 0.17 5.94 5.31
C CYS A 62 -0.34 5.77 3.88
N TYR A 63 -1.25 6.63 3.45
CA TYR A 63 -1.82 6.60 2.11
C TYR A 63 -1.44 7.87 1.36
N LEU A 64 -0.72 7.74 0.24
CA LEU A 64 -0.53 8.88 -0.65
C LEU A 64 -1.78 9.13 -1.49
N ASP A 65 -1.82 10.33 -2.04
CA ASP A 65 -2.82 10.74 -3.00
C ASP A 65 -2.42 10.35 -4.42
N TYR A 66 -3.42 10.27 -5.28
CA TYR A 66 -3.21 9.97 -6.69
C TYR A 66 -2.48 11.12 -7.38
N ASN A 67 -1.35 10.82 -8.02
CA ASN A 67 -0.62 11.77 -8.85
C ASN A 67 -0.41 11.21 -10.27
N PRO A 68 -1.23 11.61 -11.26
CA PRO A 68 -1.10 11.12 -12.63
C PRO A 68 0.18 11.62 -13.32
N TYR A 69 0.78 12.72 -12.84
CA TYR A 69 2.00 13.25 -13.42
C TYR A 69 3.15 12.24 -13.34
N ASP A 70 3.27 11.52 -12.22
CA ASP A 70 4.35 10.53 -12.04
C ASP A 70 4.21 9.36 -13.03
N PHE A 71 2.97 8.96 -13.35
CA PHE A 71 2.68 7.95 -14.35
C PHE A 71 3.12 8.40 -15.76
N PHE A 72 2.66 9.58 -16.20
CA PHE A 72 3.00 10.08 -17.55
C PHE A 72 4.49 10.41 -17.69
N LYS A 73 5.10 10.97 -16.63
CA LYS A 73 6.55 11.19 -16.56
C LYS A 73 7.33 9.89 -16.75
N ALA A 74 6.87 8.77 -16.17
CA ALA A 74 7.51 7.47 -16.34
C ALA A 74 7.39 6.93 -17.78
N LEU A 75 6.37 7.33 -18.53
CA LEU A 75 6.21 7.02 -19.95
C LEU A 75 7.02 7.92 -20.88
N GLY A 76 7.68 8.97 -20.34
CA GLY A 76 8.40 9.96 -21.13
C GLY A 76 7.48 10.93 -21.88
N THR A 77 6.23 11.07 -21.44
CA THR A 77 5.19 11.94 -22.04
C THR A 77 4.77 13.05 -21.10
#